data_AF-A0A965DZ95-F1
#
_entry.id   AF-A0A965DZ95-F1
#
_cell.length_a   1.000
_cell.length_b   1.000
_cell.length_c   1.000
_cell.angle_alpha   90.00
_cell.angle_beta   90.00
_cell.angle_gamma   90.00
#
_symmetry.space_group_name_H-M   'P 1'
#
loop_
_entity.id
_entity.type
_entity.pdbx_description
1 polymer ?
#
loop_
_entity_poly.entity_id
_entity_poly.type
_entity_poly.pdbx_seq_one_letter_code
_entity_poly.pdbx_strand_id
1 'polypeptide(L)'
;MAVASIVALVVLGASCSSNDALPANETTLSANNNAASTTVAPVADLPDVVVTYSVLAALVSDLVKGVADVITLIPDGQDPHTFEPSAKDIATLNDAALV
;
A
#
# COMPACT_ATOMS: atom_id res chain seq x y z
N MET A 1 -38.09 11.63 4.23
CA MET A 1 -37.27 11.91 3.04
C MET A 1 -36.59 10.62 2.62
N ALA A 2 -37.02 10.04 1.50
CA ALA A 2 -36.45 8.82 0.95
C ALA A 2 -35.13 9.15 0.27
N VAL A 3 -34.03 8.51 0.68
CA VAL A 3 -32.73 8.62 0.00
C VAL A 3 -32.62 7.42 -0.93
N ALA A 4 -32.76 7.67 -2.23
CA ALA A 4 -32.66 6.64 -3.26
C ALA A 4 -31.19 6.27 -3.49
N SER A 5 -30.88 4.99 -3.27
CA SER A 5 -29.62 4.35 -3.65
C SER A 5 -29.48 4.30 -5.17
N ILE A 6 -28.34 4.73 -5.70
CA ILE A 6 -27.96 4.51 -7.10
C ILE A 6 -26.60 3.81 -7.08
N VAL A 7 -26.63 2.48 -7.06
CA VAL A 7 -25.45 1.65 -7.32
C VAL A 7 -25.35 1.48 -8.83
N ALA A 8 -24.40 2.19 -9.45
CA ALA A 8 -24.04 1.96 -10.84
C ALA A 8 -22.96 0.87 -10.90
N LEU A 9 -23.34 -0.33 -11.33
CA LEU A 9 -22.43 -1.46 -11.55
C LEU A 9 -21.77 -1.31 -12.92
N VAL A 10 -20.52 -0.84 -12.96
CA VAL A 10 -19.71 -0.81 -14.19
C VAL A 10 -19.00 -2.15 -14.36
N VAL A 11 -19.36 -2.88 -15.42
CA VAL A 11 -18.70 -4.13 -15.82
C VAL A 11 -17.38 -3.79 -16.50
N LEU A 12 -16.26 -4.14 -15.86
CA LEU A 12 -14.93 -4.10 -16.50
C LEU A 12 -14.71 -5.42 -17.24
N GLY A 13 -14.65 -5.34 -18.58
CA GLY A 13 -14.20 -6.44 -19.42
C GLY A 13 -12.67 -6.61 -19.32
N ALA A 14 -12.21 -7.84 -19.11
CA ALA A 14 -10.79 -8.19 -19.14
C ALA A 14 -10.32 -8.33 -20.59
N SER A 15 -9.56 -7.36 -21.08
CA SER A 15 -8.81 -7.47 -22.33
C SER A 15 -7.44 -8.08 -22.02
N CYS A 16 -7.27 -9.37 -22.27
CA CYS A 16 -5.96 -10.00 -22.36
C CYS A 16 -5.49 -9.92 -23.81
N SER A 17 -4.55 -9.01 -24.10
CA SER A 17 -3.79 -9.04 -25.35
C SER A 17 -2.60 -9.97 -25.16
N SER A 18 -2.61 -11.12 -25.81
CA SER A 18 -1.45 -12.01 -25.91
C SER A 18 -0.59 -11.55 -27.09
N ASN A 19 0.69 -11.33 -26.84
CA ASN A 19 1.68 -11.03 -27.88
C ASN A 19 2.84 -12.03 -27.75
N ASP A 20 2.64 -13.26 -28.24
CA ASP A 20 3.73 -14.19 -28.54
C ASP A 20 4.36 -13.77 -29.88
N ALA A 21 5.48 -13.03 -29.84
CA ALA A 21 6.46 -12.98 -30.94
C ALA A 21 7.76 -12.29 -30.50
N LEU A 22 8.85 -13.05 -30.45
CA LEU A 22 10.21 -12.56 -30.71
C LEU A 22 10.47 -12.60 -32.24
N PRO A 23 11.58 -12.03 -32.77
CA PRO A 23 12.16 -10.70 -32.57
C PRO A 23 12.39 -9.98 -33.92
N ALA A 24 12.46 -8.65 -33.95
CA ALA A 24 13.36 -7.89 -34.84
C ALA A 24 13.22 -6.38 -34.60
N ASN A 25 14.38 -5.74 -34.47
CA ASN A 25 14.66 -4.32 -34.57
C ASN A 25 13.85 -3.61 -35.66
N GLU A 26 13.13 -2.53 -35.32
CA GLU A 26 13.06 -1.28 -36.07
C GLU A 26 12.29 -0.22 -35.25
N THR A 27 12.81 1.00 -35.30
CA THR A 27 12.25 2.20 -34.69
C THR A 27 11.02 2.67 -35.46
N THR A 28 9.88 2.78 -34.79
CA THR A 28 8.80 3.67 -35.23
C THR A 28 8.26 4.45 -34.03
N LEU A 29 8.54 5.75 -34.04
CA LEU A 29 7.89 6.75 -33.19
C LEU A 29 6.37 6.67 -33.40
N SER A 30 5.65 6.39 -32.32
CA SER A 30 4.28 6.87 -32.14
C SER A 30 4.09 7.21 -30.67
N ALA A 31 4.54 8.41 -30.29
CA ALA A 31 4.26 8.99 -28.99
C ALA A 31 2.77 9.39 -28.94
N ASN A 32 1.91 8.42 -28.61
CA ASN A 32 0.56 8.71 -28.17
C ASN A 32 0.67 9.39 -26.80
N ASN A 33 0.65 10.71 -26.78
CA ASN A 33 0.50 11.52 -25.56
C ASN A 33 -0.93 11.42 -25.02
N ASN A 34 -1.44 10.20 -24.86
CA ASN A 34 -2.59 9.96 -24.01
C ASN A 34 -2.06 10.03 -22.59
N ALA A 35 -1.88 11.27 -22.11
CA ALA A 35 -1.63 11.57 -20.72
C ALA A 35 -2.78 10.93 -19.95
N ALA A 36 -2.53 9.72 -19.46
CA ALA A 36 -3.39 9.05 -18.52
C ALA A 36 -3.49 10.04 -17.37
N SER A 37 -4.66 10.67 -17.27
CA SER A 37 -5.02 11.44 -16.10
C SER A 37 -5.01 10.44 -14.96
N THR A 38 -3.88 10.36 -14.27
CA THR A 38 -3.74 9.65 -13.00
C THR A 38 -4.61 10.42 -12.03
N THR A 39 -5.88 10.05 -12.00
CA THR A 39 -6.76 10.34 -10.87
C THR A 39 -6.09 9.69 -9.67
N VAL A 40 -5.34 10.49 -8.92
CA VAL A 40 -4.75 10.07 -7.65
C VAL A 40 -5.93 9.73 -6.76
N ALA A 41 -6.13 8.44 -6.52
CA ALA A 41 -7.09 7.98 -5.54
C ALA A 41 -6.72 8.64 -4.19
N PRO A 42 -7.71 9.14 -3.43
CA PRO A 42 -7.42 9.73 -2.13
C PRO A 42 -6.66 8.73 -1.27
N VAL A 43 -5.54 9.15 -0.70
CA VAL A 43 -4.84 8.38 0.33
C VAL A 43 -5.78 8.34 1.52
N ALA A 44 -6.27 7.14 1.84
CA ALA A 44 -7.03 6.93 3.06
C ALA A 44 -6.07 7.09 4.25
N ASP A 45 -6.48 7.87 5.24
CA ASP A 45 -5.76 7.98 6.50
C ASP A 45 -6.08 6.69 7.30
N LEU A 46 -5.11 5.79 7.36
CA LEU A 46 -5.26 4.47 8.00
C LEU A 46 -4.71 4.53 9.43
N PRO A 47 -5.33 3.82 10.39
CA PRO A 47 -4.79 3.74 11.74
C PRO A 47 -3.44 3.03 11.77
N ASP A 48 -2.55 3.47 12.65
CA ASP A 48 -1.23 2.86 12.85
C ASP A 48 -1.29 1.65 13.80
N VAL A 49 -0.68 0.54 13.38
CA VAL A 49 -0.38 -0.63 14.21
C VAL A 49 1.14 -0.70 14.38
N VAL A 50 1.61 -0.49 15.60
CA VAL A 50 3.04 -0.53 15.91
C VAL A 50 3.42 -1.92 16.40
N VAL A 51 4.41 -2.54 15.76
CA VAL A 51 4.96 -3.82 16.18
C VAL A 51 6.40 -3.66 16.63
N THR A 52 6.83 -4.46 17.60
CA THR A 52 8.16 -4.32 18.20
C THR A 52 9.28 -4.78 17.28
N TYR A 53 9.16 -5.93 16.62
CA TYR A 53 10.22 -6.51 15.78
C TYR A 53 9.70 -6.93 14.39
N SER A 54 10.61 -6.99 13.42
CA SER A 54 10.27 -7.18 12.01
C SER A 54 9.64 -8.53 11.67
N VAL A 55 9.90 -9.58 12.46
CA VAL A 55 9.20 -10.87 12.29
C VAL A 55 7.69 -10.71 12.53
N LEU A 56 7.25 -9.86 13.48
CA LEU A 56 5.82 -9.55 13.62
C LEU A 56 5.33 -8.70 12.46
N ALA A 57 6.12 -7.74 12.00
CA ALA A 57 5.76 -6.89 10.87
C ALA A 57 5.46 -7.74 9.62
N ALA A 58 6.29 -8.75 9.34
CA ALA A 58 6.10 -9.66 8.21
C ALA A 58 4.77 -10.44 8.30
N LEU A 59 4.33 -10.80 9.50
CA LEU A 59 3.07 -11.52 9.71
C LEU A 59 1.86 -10.58 9.67
N VAL A 60 1.95 -9.45 10.37
CA VAL A 60 0.83 -8.51 10.55
C VAL A 60 0.54 -7.74 9.28
N SER A 61 1.56 -7.36 8.50
CA SER A 61 1.40 -6.60 7.26
C SER A 61 0.46 -7.29 6.27
N ASP A 62 0.47 -8.63 6.20
CA ASP A 62 -0.42 -9.39 5.35
C ASP A 62 -1.87 -9.44 5.87
N LEU A 63 -2.06 -9.37 7.19
CA LEU A 63 -3.37 -9.43 7.83
C LEU A 63 -4.13 -8.10 7.76
N VAL A 64 -3.41 -6.98 7.72
CA VAL A 64 -4.01 -5.64 7.83
C VAL A 64 -3.94 -4.83 6.52
N LYS A 65 -3.62 -5.48 5.39
CA LYS A 65 -3.52 -4.81 4.08
C LYS A 65 -4.76 -3.98 3.77
N GLY A 66 -4.55 -2.68 3.57
CA GLY A 66 -5.60 -1.74 3.17
C GLY A 66 -6.54 -1.31 4.30
N VAL A 67 -6.29 -1.70 5.55
CA VAL A 67 -7.10 -1.28 6.72
C VAL A 67 -6.28 -0.64 7.84
N ALA A 68 -4.97 -0.84 7.89
CA ALA A 68 -4.05 -0.20 8.82
C ALA A 68 -2.64 -0.10 8.23
N ASP A 69 -1.85 0.86 8.71
CA ASP A 69 -0.42 0.96 8.41
C ASP A 69 0.40 0.27 9.50
N VAL A 70 1.42 -0.50 9.11
CA VAL A 70 2.26 -1.26 10.05
C VAL A 70 3.60 -0.55 10.23
N ILE A 71 3.88 -0.12 11.45
CA ILE A 71 5.15 0.52 11.82
C ILE A 71 5.97 -0.48 12.65
N THR A 72 7.21 -0.73 12.24
CA THR A 72 8.14 -1.56 13.03
C THR A 72 9.00 -0.66 13.90
N LEU A 73 8.95 -0.87 15.22
CA LEU A 73 9.66 -0.05 16.19
C LEU A 73 11.16 -0.29 16.18
N ILE A 74 11.57 -1.57 16.14
CA ILE A 74 12.98 -1.99 16.15
C ILE A 74 13.42 -2.27 14.70
N PRO A 75 14.37 -1.50 14.15
CA PRO A 75 14.91 -1.71 12.81
C PRO A 75 15.49 -3.11 12.58
N ASP A 76 15.49 -3.54 11.31
CA ASP A 76 16.09 -4.80 10.92
C ASP A 76 17.57 -4.90 11.30
N GLY A 77 17.95 -6.06 11.85
CA GLY A 77 19.32 -6.34 12.27
C GLY A 77 19.71 -5.75 13.64
N GLN A 78 18.86 -4.95 14.27
CA GLN A 78 19.07 -4.50 15.65
C GLN A 78 18.61 -5.57 16.65
N ASP A 79 19.43 -5.83 17.68
CA ASP A 79 19.07 -6.76 18.75
C ASP A 79 17.91 -6.19 19.59
N PRO A 80 16.75 -6.87 19.64
CA PRO A 80 15.59 -6.39 20.40
C PRO A 80 15.78 -6.44 21.91
N HIS A 81 16.74 -7.22 22.43
CA HIS A 81 17.01 -7.32 23.86
C HIS A 81 17.81 -6.13 24.41
N THR A 82 18.47 -5.38 23.52
CA THR A 82 19.26 -4.19 23.88
C THR A 82 18.70 -2.91 23.26
N PHE A 83 17.54 -2.98 22.61
CA PHE A 83 16.90 -1.80 22.03
C PHE A 83 16.43 -0.84 23.12
N GLU A 84 16.74 0.45 22.93
CA GLU A 84 16.27 1.52 23.81
C GLU A 84 15.45 2.53 23.00
N PRO A 85 14.14 2.68 23.29
CA PRO A 85 13.28 3.60 22.55
C PRO A 85 13.70 5.06 22.73
N SER A 86 13.67 5.81 21.64
CA SER A 86 13.81 7.26 21.66
C SER A 86 12.51 7.96 22.07
N ALA A 87 12.57 9.26 22.36
CA ALA A 87 11.38 10.07 22.61
C ALA A 87 10.39 10.05 21.42
N LYS A 88 10.89 9.92 20.19
CA LYS A 88 10.05 9.80 19.00
C LYS A 88 9.32 8.46 18.98
N ASP A 89 10.02 7.38 19.32
CA ASP A 89 9.43 6.03 19.38
C ASP A 89 8.33 5.97 20.43
N ILE A 90 8.54 6.62 21.58
CA ILE A 90 7.52 6.77 22.61
C ILE A 90 6.31 7.56 22.10
N ALA A 91 6.52 8.65 21.36
CA ALA A 91 5.40 9.39 20.77
C ALA A 91 4.59 8.51 19.80
N THR A 92 5.28 7.79 18.90
CA THR A 92 4.64 6.84 17.97
C THR A 92 3.84 5.75 18.70
N LEU A 93 4.36 5.20 19.81
CA LEU A 93 3.63 4.23 20.62
C LEU A 93 2.38 4.80 21.30
N ASN A 94 2.39 6.07 21.71
CA ASN A 94 1.25 6.71 22.35
C ASN A 94 0.12 7.04 21.36
N ASP A 95 0.48 7.36 20.11
CA ASP A 95 -0.49 7.72 19.06
C ASP A 95 -1.02 6.49 18.30
N ALA A 96 -0.41 5.31 18.49
CA ALA A 96 -0.79 4.08 17.82
C ALA A 96 -2.22 3.63 18.18
N ALA A 97 -2.94 3.11 17.19
CA ALA A 97 -4.25 2.51 17.42
C ALA A 97 -4.14 1.14 18.11
N LEU A 98 -3.03 0.43 17.88
CA LEU A 98 -2.70 -0.85 18.50
C LEU A 98 -1.18 -1.02 18.61
N VAL A 99 -0.75 -1.66 19.70
CA VAL A 99 0.63 -2.11 19.96
C VAL A 99 0.68 -3.60 20.24
#